data_AF-J3F039-F1
#
_entry.id   AF-J3F039-F1
#
_cell.length_a   1.000
_cell.length_b   1.000
_cell.length_c   1.000
_cell.angle_alpha   90.00
_cell.angle_beta   90.00
_cell.angle_gamma   90.00
#
_symmetry.space_group_name_H-M   'P 1'
#
loop_
_entity.id
_entity.type
_entity.pdbx_description
1 polymer ?
#
loop_
_entity_poly.entity_id
_entity_poly.type
_entity_poly.pdbx_seq_one_letter_code
_entity_poly.pdbx_strand_id
1 'polypeptide(L)'
;MSKVTKLGSLGVFDHVQVLLGDDTELEGRATAIDYVPEERLRLELRPRNSGVRYELSAEHGESRWSPVRVRRCDTEADADALQWESLGNVVNVSVRPDSSASV
;
A
#
# COMPACT_ATOMS: atom_id res chain seq x y z
N MET A 1 -9.47 1.34 15.33
CA MET A 1 -8.69 2.23 14.45
C MET A 1 -9.00 1.86 13.01
N SER A 2 -9.22 2.82 12.10
CA SER A 2 -9.53 2.53 10.69
C SER A 2 -8.28 2.08 9.91
N LYS A 3 -8.46 1.39 8.77
CA LYS A 3 -7.35 1.04 7.87
C LYS A 3 -6.58 2.26 7.39
N VAL A 4 -7.30 3.34 7.05
CA VAL A 4 -6.68 4.59 6.62
C VAL A 4 -5.82 5.19 7.73
N THR A 5 -6.36 5.29 8.95
CA THR A 5 -5.61 5.83 10.09
C THR A 5 -4.36 4.98 10.38
N LYS A 6 -4.46 3.65 10.25
CA LYS A 6 -3.32 2.74 10.44
C LYS A 6 -2.24 2.92 9.37
N LEU A 7 -2.62 3.06 8.10
CA LEU A 7 -1.69 3.29 6.99
C LEU A 7 -1.07 4.69 7.04
N GLY A 8 -1.85 5.69 7.45
CA GLY A 8 -1.38 7.07 7.62
C GLY A 8 -0.44 7.27 8.81
N SER A 9 -0.42 6.33 9.76
CA SER A 9 0.51 6.34 10.90
C SER A 9 1.82 5.58 10.66
N LEU A 10 2.01 5.01 9.46
CA LEU A 10 3.23 4.27 9.14
C LEU A 10 4.44 5.20 9.04
N GLY A 11 5.59 4.70 9.47
CA GLY A 11 6.88 5.28 9.14
C GLY A 11 7.31 4.89 7.73
N VAL A 12 8.10 5.76 7.08
CA VAL A 12 8.83 5.36 5.88
C VAL A 12 9.74 4.18 6.25
N PHE A 13 9.80 3.19 5.37
CA PHE A 13 10.46 1.89 5.52
C PHE A 13 9.81 0.87 6.44
N ASP A 14 8.66 1.17 7.06
CA ASP A 14 7.89 0.15 7.77
C ASP A 14 7.55 -1.00 6.81
N HIS A 15 7.71 -2.24 7.31
CA HIS A 15 7.38 -3.42 6.55
C HIS A 15 5.89 -3.75 6.74
N VAL A 16 5.13 -3.81 5.65
CA VAL A 16 3.69 -3.95 5.71
C VAL A 16 3.26 -5.15 4.89
N GLN A 17 2.36 -5.94 5.47
CA GLN A 17 1.60 -6.97 4.78
C GLN A 17 0.15 -6.49 4.62
N VAL A 18 -0.39 -6.67 3.43
CA VAL A 18 -1.73 -6.22 3.01
C VAL A 18 -2.50 -7.42 2.48
N LEU A 19 -3.71 -7.63 2.97
CA LEU A 19 -4.63 -8.65 2.46
C LEU A 19 -5.73 -7.97 1.66
N LEU A 20 -5.99 -8.47 0.45
CA LEU A 20 -7.06 -8.03 -0.43
C LEU A 20 -8.32 -8.90 -0.27
N GLY A 21 -9.44 -8.45 -0.82
CA GLY A 21 -10.73 -9.16 -0.69
C GLY A 21 -10.85 -10.47 -1.47
N ASP A 22 -9.89 -10.78 -2.34
CA ASP A 22 -9.75 -12.02 -3.11
C ASP A 22 -8.71 -12.99 -2.49
N ASP A 23 -8.36 -12.76 -1.22
CA ASP A 23 -7.32 -13.47 -0.46
C ASP A 23 -5.88 -13.28 -0.99
N THR A 24 -5.67 -12.35 -1.93
CA THR A 24 -4.31 -11.97 -2.36
C THR A 24 -3.56 -11.26 -1.22
N GLU A 25 -2.36 -11.74 -0.91
CA GLU A 25 -1.44 -11.11 0.03
C GLU A 25 -0.33 -10.34 -0.69
N LEU A 26 -0.11 -9.10 -0.28
CA LEU A 26 0.97 -8.24 -0.75
C LEU A 26 1.87 -7.89 0.42
N GLU A 27 3.18 -7.88 0.19
CA GLU A 27 4.16 -7.52 1.20
C GLU A 27 5.19 -6.56 0.62
N GLY A 28 5.56 -5.54 1.38
CA GLY A 28 6.54 -4.56 0.94
C GLY A 28 6.79 -3.45 1.95
N ARG A 29 7.88 -2.71 1.72
CA ARG A 29 8.24 -1.54 2.52
C ARG A 29 7.47 -0.32 2.06
N ALA A 30 6.97 0.47 3.01
CA ALA A 30 6.46 1.80 2.75
C ALA A 30 7.59 2.70 2.24
N THR A 31 7.41 3.33 1.08
CA THR A 31 8.45 4.21 0.49
C THR A 31 8.01 5.67 0.39
N ALA A 32 6.73 5.91 0.19
CA ALA A 32 6.16 7.25 0.17
C ALA A 32 4.78 7.22 0.84
N ILE A 33 4.51 8.21 1.69
CA ILE A 33 3.25 8.32 2.44
C ILE A 33 2.79 9.77 2.35
N ASP A 34 1.66 9.97 1.68
CA ASP A 34 0.94 11.23 1.64
C ASP A 34 -0.40 11.01 2.35
N TYR A 35 -0.40 11.36 3.63
CA TYR A 35 -1.58 11.28 4.49
C TYR A 35 -1.94 12.67 4.98
N VAL A 36 -3.05 13.19 4.47
CA VAL A 36 -3.66 14.42 4.94
C VAL A 36 -4.92 14.02 5.69
N PRO A 37 -4.97 14.19 7.03
CA PRO A 37 -6.14 13.87 7.83
C PRO A 37 -7.40 14.49 7.24
N GLU A 38 -8.48 13.72 7.20
CA GLU A 38 -9.80 14.16 6.69
C GLU A 38 -9.83 14.57 5.20
N GLU A 39 -8.78 14.27 4.42
CA GLU A 39 -8.73 14.57 2.99
C GLU A 39 -8.33 13.36 2.14
N ARG A 40 -7.10 12.84 2.32
CA ARG A 40 -6.55 11.81 1.43
C ARG A 40 -5.50 10.92 2.07
N LEU A 41 -5.36 9.72 1.52
CA LEU A 41 -4.27 8.79 1.76
C LEU A 41 -3.72 8.32 0.42
N ARG A 42 -2.40 8.38 0.24
CA ARG A 42 -1.66 7.70 -0.81
C ARG A 42 -0.38 7.11 -0.23
N LEU A 43 -0.15 5.83 -0.46
CA LEU A 43 1.00 5.08 0.02
C LEU A 43 1.60 4.28 -1.13
N GLU A 44 2.92 4.35 -1.31
CA GLU A 44 3.65 3.42 -2.16
C GLU A 44 4.24 2.29 -1.30
N LEU A 45 4.00 1.05 -1.72
CA LEU A 45 4.66 -0.14 -1.16
C LEU A 45 5.59 -0.75 -2.21
N ARG A 46 6.80 -1.13 -1.77
CA ARG A 46 7.78 -1.83 -2.60
C ARG A 46 8.13 -3.20 -2.02
N PRO A 47 7.81 -4.30 -2.74
CA PRO A 47 8.31 -5.61 -2.41
C PRO A 47 9.83 -5.66 -2.50
N ARG A 48 10.43 -6.56 -1.72
CA ARG A 48 11.89 -6.76 -1.75
C ARG A 48 12.28 -7.41 -3.09
N ASN A 49 13.34 -6.90 -3.71
CA ASN A 49 13.93 -7.47 -4.93
C ASN A 49 12.92 -7.64 -6.09
N SER A 50 12.03 -6.68 -6.29
CA SER A 50 11.02 -6.74 -7.35
C SER A 50 10.97 -5.42 -8.11
N GLY A 51 10.78 -5.50 -9.43
CA GLY A 51 10.38 -4.39 -10.29
C GLY A 51 8.96 -3.88 -10.05
N VAL A 52 8.17 -4.56 -9.21
CA VAL A 52 6.77 -4.20 -8.94
C VAL A 52 6.65 -3.08 -7.92
N ARG A 53 5.69 -2.18 -8.14
CA ARG A 53 5.24 -1.16 -7.18
C ARG A 53 3.76 -1.32 -6.93
N TYR A 54 3.36 -1.15 -5.68
CA TYR A 54 1.96 -1.06 -5.31
C TYR A 54 1.63 0.35 -4.83
N GLU A 55 0.47 0.84 -5.22
CA GLU A 55 -0.11 2.07 -4.69
C GLU A 55 -1.37 1.72 -3.90
N LEU A 56 -1.43 2.18 -2.66
CA LEU A 56 -2.62 2.15 -1.82
C LEU A 56 -3.19 3.55 -1.73
N SER A 57 -4.47 3.72 -1.98
CA SER A 57 -5.11 5.03 -1.89
C SER A 57 -6.52 4.99 -1.32
N ALA A 58 -6.88 6.07 -0.63
CA ALA A 58 -8.22 6.35 -0.15
C ALA A 58 -8.44 7.86 -0.12
N GLU A 59 -9.69 8.28 -0.26
CA GLU A 59 -10.12 9.67 -0.20
C GLU A 59 -11.15 9.81 0.92
N HIS A 60 -11.11 10.92 1.62
CA HIS A 60 -12.11 11.24 2.61
C HIS A 60 -13.26 12.00 1.94
N GLY A 61 -14.44 11.40 1.94
CA GLY A 61 -15.67 12.07 1.51
C GLY A 61 -16.35 12.79 2.68
N GLU A 62 -17.56 13.30 2.44
CA GLU A 62 -18.31 14.16 3.37
C GLU A 62 -18.38 13.68 4.82
N SER A 63 -18.43 12.36 5.06
CA SER A 63 -18.55 11.80 6.41
C SER A 63 -17.72 10.54 6.68
N ARG A 64 -17.03 10.00 5.66
CA ARG A 64 -16.21 8.79 5.81
C ARG A 64 -15.16 8.66 4.72
N TRP A 65 -14.10 7.94 5.08
CA TRP A 65 -13.11 7.42 4.13
C TRP A 65 -13.73 6.44 3.14
N SER A 66 -13.28 6.50 1.89
CA SER A 66 -13.49 5.44 0.91
C SER A 66 -12.72 4.17 1.28
N PRO A 67 -13.10 2.99 0.73
CA PRO A 67 -12.29 1.79 0.85
C PRO A 67 -10.87 2.03 0.32
N VAL A 68 -9.86 1.50 1.00
CA VAL A 68 -8.48 1.57 0.52
C VAL A 68 -8.35 0.66 -0.70
N ARG A 69 -8.04 1.25 -1.85
CA ARG A 69 -7.82 0.54 -3.11
C ARG A 69 -6.35 0.26 -3.32
N VAL A 70 -6.03 -0.81 -4.03
CA VAL A 70 -4.68 -1.17 -4.42
C VAL A 70 -4.56 -1.24 -5.93
N ARG A 71 -3.48 -0.64 -6.45
CA ARG A 71 -3.05 -0.78 -7.83
C ARG A 71 -1.62 -1.28 -7.91
N ARG A 72 -1.28 -1.98 -8.99
CA ARG A 72 0.03 -2.56 -9.29
C ARG A 72 0.61 -1.93 -10.55
N CYS A 73 1.91 -1.67 -10.54
CA CYS A 73 2.67 -1.33 -11.74
C CYS A 73 3.95 -2.15 -11.77
N ASP A 74 4.27 -2.74 -12.90
CA ASP A 74 5.53 -3.45 -13.13
C ASP A 74 6.53 -2.51 -13.81
N THR A 75 7.52 -2.04 -13.06
CA THR A 75 8.51 -1.06 -13.56
C THR A 75 9.62 -1.66 -14.41
N GLU A 76 9.67 -2.98 -14.52
CA GLU A 76 10.57 -3.71 -15.44
C GLU A 76 9.90 -4.03 -16.78
N ALA A 77 8.60 -3.75 -16.92
CA ALA A 77 7.92 -3.84 -18.21
C ALA A 77 8.45 -2.81 -19.21
N ASP A 78 8.31 -3.11 -20.51
CA ASP A 78 8.63 -2.17 -21.58
C ASP A 78 7.93 -0.82 -21.35
N ALA A 79 8.59 0.28 -21.72
CA ALA A 79 8.09 1.63 -21.44
C ALA A 79 6.67 1.87 -22.00
N ASP A 80 6.35 1.24 -23.13
CA ASP A 80 5.03 1.31 -23.78
C ASP A 80 3.96 0.43 -23.09
N ALA A 81 4.37 -0.46 -22.17
CA ALA A 81 3.54 -1.36 -21.39
C ALA A 81 3.43 -0.97 -19.90
N LEU A 82 4.10 0.10 -19.46
CA LEU A 82 4.02 0.63 -18.09
C LEU A 82 2.61 1.14 -17.78
N GLN A 83 1.78 0.30 -17.19
CA GLN A 83 0.40 0.64 -16.82
C GLN A 83 0.08 0.23 -15.38
N TRP A 84 -0.74 1.06 -14.73
CA TRP A 84 -1.29 0.74 -13.43
C TRP A 84 -2.54 -0.12 -13.57
N GLU A 85 -2.47 -1.33 -13.04
CA GLU A 85 -3.59 -2.27 -12.97
C GLU A 85 -4.27 -2.18 -11.60
N SER A 86 -5.61 -2.25 -11.55
CA SER A 86 -6.35 -2.30 -10.29
C SER A 86 -6.41 -3.72 -9.74
N LEU A 87 -5.99 -3.90 -8.49
CA LEU A 87 -6.03 -5.20 -7.80
C LEU A 87 -7.25 -5.36 -6.88
N GLY A 88 -7.83 -4.27 -6.39
CA GLY A 88 -9.04 -4.31 -5.57
C GLY A 88 -8.91 -3.60 -4.23
N ASN A 89 -9.69 -4.00 -3.24
CA ASN A 89 -9.80 -3.33 -1.95
C ASN A 89 -9.04 -4.08 -0.85
N VAL A 90 -8.40 -3.33 0.03
CA VAL A 90 -7.74 -3.87 1.23
C VAL A 90 -8.77 -4.27 2.27
N VAL A 91 -8.71 -5.52 2.72
CA VAL A 91 -9.51 -6.02 3.83
C VAL A 91 -8.74 -5.95 5.15
N ASN A 92 -7.43 -6.23 5.13
CA ASN A 92 -6.57 -6.19 6.32
C ASN A 92 -5.18 -5.60 6.05
N VAL A 93 -4.56 -5.03 7.08
CA VAL A 93 -3.20 -4.47 7.06
C VAL A 93 -2.49 -4.91 8.33
N SER A 94 -1.26 -5.40 8.22
CA SER A 94 -0.41 -5.77 9.34
C SER A 94 0.98 -5.15 9.18
N VAL A 95 1.49 -4.51 10.23
CA VAL A 95 2.88 -4.04 10.26
C VAL A 95 3.72 -5.18 10.79
N ARG A 96 4.72 -5.59 10.01
CA ARG A 96 5.68 -6.61 10.40
C ARG A 96 6.89 -5.89 11.01
N PRO A 97 7.39 -6.31 12.18
CA PRO A 97 8.70 -5.86 12.62
C PRO A 97 9.69 -6.23 11.52
N ASP A 98 10.59 -5.29 11.17
CA ASP A 98 11.69 -5.59 10.26
C ASP A 98 12.48 -6.70 10.96
N SER A 99 12.22 -7.93 10.53
CA SER A 99 13.00 -9.07 10.94
C SER A 99 14.28 -8.93 10.14
N SER A 100 15.12 -7.98 10.57
CA SER A 100 16.56 -8.12 10.47
C SER A 100 16.85 -9.43 11.18
N ALA A 101 16.74 -10.53 10.43
CA ALA A 101 17.31 -11.79 10.83
C ALA A 101 18.73 -11.45 11.24
N SER A 102 18.98 -11.68 12.52
CA SER A 102 20.19 -11.36 13.22
C SER A 102 21.40 -11.97 12.51
N VAL A 103 22.53 -11.28 12.67
CA VAL A 103 23.93 -11.74 12.44
C VAL A 103 24.43 -11.68 11.00
#